data_AF-A0A7S1NZK0-F1
#
_entry.id   AF-A0A7S1NZK0-F1
#
_cell.length_a   1.000
_cell.length_b   1.000
_cell.length_c   1.000
_cell.angle_alpha   90.00
_cell.angle_beta   90.00
_cell.angle_gamma   90.00
#
_symmetry.space_group_name_H-M   'P 1'
#
loop_
_entity.id
_entity.type
_entity.pdbx_description
1 polymer ?
#
loop_
_entity_poly.entity_id
_entity_poly.type
_entity_poly.pdbx_seq_one_letter_code
_entity_poly.pdbx_strand_id
1 'polypeptide(L)'
;DLFGAPQLRQRLGHSLGTQAGLRRTANGRPTIHLLTWDDEQMCDRELLAAVCVIELGGWGEICEVIELAGQCGCCQLPLRLTADDLHQRTNKMAYLAEPRVLAHLKMVDRHIHMGNGVTFQLFE
;
A
#
# COMPACT_ATOMS: atom_id res chain seq x y z
N ASP A 1 -12.86 6.88 24.07
CA ASP A 1 -12.08 6.79 22.83
C ASP A 1 -12.37 5.52 22.07
N LEU A 2 -12.65 5.65 20.77
CA LEU A 2 -12.92 4.54 19.86
C LEU A 2 -11.57 3.93 19.44
N PHE A 3 -11.12 2.89 20.14
CA PHE A 3 -9.91 2.08 19.87
C PHE A 3 -8.55 2.80 19.98
N GLY A 4 -7.61 2.24 20.76
CA GLY A 4 -6.23 2.73 20.84
C GLY A 4 -5.31 2.02 19.84
N ALA A 5 -4.06 2.47 19.76
CA ALA A 5 -3.04 1.90 18.87
C ALA A 5 -2.96 0.35 18.86
N PRO A 6 -2.99 -0.38 20.00
CA PRO A 6 -2.90 -1.85 19.97
C PRO A 6 -4.04 -2.51 19.18
N GLN A 7 -5.27 -2.03 19.38
CA GLN A 7 -6.45 -2.56 18.68
C GLN A 7 -6.41 -2.20 17.20
N LEU A 8 -5.94 -1.00 16.86
CA LEU A 8 -5.81 -0.56 15.48
C LEU A 8 -4.74 -1.34 14.72
N ARG A 9 -3.57 -1.61 15.32
CA ARG A 9 -2.53 -2.47 14.70
C ARG A 9 -3.02 -3.89 14.48
N GLN A 10 -3.71 -4.47 15.47
CA GLN A 10 -4.30 -5.79 15.32
C GLN A 10 -5.30 -5.82 14.16
N ARG A 11 -6.17 -4.81 14.05
CA ARG A 11 -7.13 -4.68 12.95
C ARG A 11 -6.44 -4.48 11.60
N LEU A 12 -5.42 -3.64 11.54
CA LEU A 12 -4.63 -3.41 10.33
C LEU A 12 -4.00 -4.70 9.82
N GLY A 13 -3.34 -5.47 10.70
CA GLY A 13 -2.78 -6.78 10.36
C GLY A 13 -3.83 -7.77 9.89
N HIS A 14 -5.01 -7.80 10.53
CA HIS A 14 -6.13 -8.63 10.09
C HIS A 14 -6.64 -8.24 8.70
N SER A 15 -6.83 -6.94 8.44
CA SER A 15 -7.35 -6.43 7.17
C SER A 15 -6.35 -6.65 6.02
N LEU A 16 -5.04 -6.46 6.26
CA LEU A 16 -3.98 -6.85 5.31
C LEU A 16 -4.00 -8.36 5.01
N GLY A 17 -4.32 -9.17 6.02
CA GLY A 17 -4.38 -10.62 5.93
C GLY A 17 -5.56 -11.16 5.13
N THR A 18 -6.65 -10.39 5.03
CA THR A 18 -7.94 -10.80 4.49
C THR A 18 -8.32 -10.09 3.18
N GLN A 19 -7.72 -8.94 2.89
CA GLN A 19 -7.96 -8.22 1.64
C GLN A 19 -7.51 -9.04 0.42
N ALA A 20 -8.45 -9.25 -0.49
CA ALA A 20 -8.22 -10.01 -1.71
C ALA A 20 -7.13 -9.33 -2.56
N GLY A 21 -6.08 -10.10 -2.84
CA GLY A 21 -4.98 -9.67 -3.71
C GLY A 21 -3.73 -9.16 -3.01
N LEU A 22 -3.79 -8.70 -1.75
CA LEU A 22 -2.59 -8.31 -1.00
C LEU A 22 -1.74 -9.51 -0.55
N ARG A 23 -2.32 -10.71 -0.60
CA ARG A 23 -1.64 -11.98 -0.48
C ARG A 23 -1.79 -12.73 -1.79
N ARG A 24 -0.69 -12.91 -2.52
CA ARG A 24 -0.68 -13.69 -3.76
C ARG A 24 0.15 -14.95 -3.57
N THR A 25 -0.44 -16.07 -3.95
CA THR A 25 0.28 -17.31 -4.26
C THR A 25 0.43 -17.38 -5.77
N ALA A 26 1.62 -17.11 -6.29
CA ALA A 26 1.90 -17.28 -7.72
C ALA A 26 2.70 -18.57 -7.94
N ASN A 27 2.18 -19.48 -8.76
CA ASN A 27 2.92 -20.61 -9.36
C ASN A 27 3.73 -21.48 -8.38
N GLY A 28 3.11 -21.93 -7.27
CA GLY A 28 3.76 -22.82 -6.31
C GLY A 28 4.85 -22.18 -5.44
N ARG A 29 4.99 -20.84 -5.49
CA ARG A 29 5.86 -20.07 -4.59
C ARG A 29 5.16 -19.75 -3.26
N PRO A 30 5.92 -19.48 -2.19
CA PRO A 30 5.36 -19.04 -0.91
C PRO A 30 4.46 -17.82 -1.11
N THR A 31 3.36 -17.74 -0.34
CA THR A 31 2.48 -16.58 -0.33
C THR A 31 3.28 -15.32 -0.03
N ILE A 32 3.39 -14.42 -1.00
CA ILE A 32 4.03 -13.12 -0.78
C ILE A 32 2.98 -12.11 -0.35
N HIS A 33 3.34 -11.31 0.65
CA HIS A 33 2.60 -10.09 0.96
C HIS A 33 3.08 -9.01 0.00
N LEU A 34 2.16 -8.41 -0.76
CA LEU A 34 2.52 -7.34 -1.70
C LEU A 34 2.71 -6.01 -1.00
N LEU A 35 2.11 -5.83 0.18
CA LEU A 35 2.09 -4.59 0.92
C LEU A 35 2.25 -4.84 2.41
N THR A 36 2.91 -3.90 3.08
CA THR A 36 3.02 -3.83 4.53
C THR A 36 3.04 -2.38 5.00
N TRP A 37 2.75 -2.15 6.28
CA TRP A 37 2.84 -0.85 6.92
C TRP A 37 4.01 -0.79 7.90
N ASP A 38 4.67 0.36 7.98
CA ASP A 38 5.56 0.74 9.08
C ASP A 38 4.71 1.34 10.22
N ASP A 39 4.03 0.47 10.96
CA ASP A 39 3.00 0.85 11.92
C ASP A 39 3.52 1.06 13.35
N GLU A 40 4.80 0.77 13.61
CA GLU A 40 5.42 0.92 14.93
C GLU A 40 5.45 2.38 15.36
N GLN A 41 5.77 3.28 14.43
CA GLN A 41 5.90 4.72 14.69
C GLN A 41 4.59 5.50 14.50
N MET A 42 3.50 4.83 14.12
CA MET A 42 2.23 5.49 13.84
C MET A 42 1.46 5.86 15.11
N CYS A 43 0.89 7.06 15.12
CA CYS A 43 -0.09 7.46 16.14
C CYS A 43 -1.48 6.86 15.87
N ASP A 44 -2.38 6.92 16.85
CA ASP A 44 -3.75 6.37 16.73
C ASP A 44 -4.49 6.88 15.48
N ARG A 45 -4.29 8.16 15.11
CA ARG A 45 -4.93 8.76 13.93
C ARG A 45 -4.39 8.17 12.62
N GLU A 46 -3.09 7.97 12.54
CA GLU A 46 -2.41 7.39 11.37
C GLU A 46 -2.78 5.91 11.22
N LEU A 47 -2.80 5.17 12.33
CA LEU A 47 -3.24 3.78 12.34
C LEU A 47 -4.69 3.64 11.89
N LEU A 48 -5.58 4.52 12.37
CA LEU A 48 -6.97 4.55 11.91
C LEU A 48 -7.06 4.85 10.41
N ALA A 49 -6.26 5.80 9.91
CA ALA A 49 -6.22 6.11 8.49
C ALA A 49 -5.71 4.92 7.65
N ALA A 50 -4.66 4.23 8.10
CA ALA A 50 -4.13 3.02 7.47
C ALA A 50 -5.19 1.90 7.41
N VAL A 51 -5.91 1.68 8.52
CA VAL A 51 -7.03 0.71 8.56
C VAL A 51 -8.11 1.10 7.54
N CYS A 52 -8.53 2.37 7.51
CA CYS A 52 -9.52 2.84 6.55
C CYS A 52 -9.08 2.62 5.10
N VAL A 53 -7.83 2.92 4.76
CA VAL A 53 -7.26 2.72 3.42
C VAL A 53 -7.29 1.24 2.99
N ILE A 54 -6.93 0.34 3.90
CA ILE A 54 -6.93 -1.10 3.60
C ILE A 54 -8.36 -1.64 3.49
N GLU A 55 -9.25 -1.24 4.38
CA GLU A 55 -10.63 -1.75 4.43
C GLU A 55 -11.56 -1.16 3.37
N LEU A 56 -11.28 0.05 2.88
CA LEU A 56 -12.03 0.65 1.77
C LEU A 56 -11.98 -0.22 0.50
N GLY A 57 -10.95 -1.05 0.35
CA GLY A 57 -10.81 -1.98 -0.77
C GLY A 57 -10.42 -1.29 -2.08
N GLY A 58 -10.49 -2.02 -3.20
CA GLY A 58 -9.97 -1.55 -4.50
C GLY A 58 -8.53 -1.96 -4.78
N TRP A 59 -7.97 -2.85 -3.95
CA TRP A 59 -6.60 -3.37 -4.10
C TRP A 59 -6.43 -4.38 -5.24
N GLY A 60 -7.49 -4.93 -5.83
CA GLY A 60 -7.42 -6.00 -6.83
C GLY A 60 -6.49 -5.70 -8.01
N GLU A 61 -6.80 -4.65 -8.77
CA GLU A 61 -6.00 -4.18 -9.92
C GLU A 61 -4.63 -3.65 -9.47
N ILE A 62 -4.59 -2.94 -8.34
CA ILE A 62 -3.35 -2.36 -7.81
C ILE A 62 -2.34 -3.41 -7.38
N CYS A 63 -2.80 -4.55 -6.87
CA CYS A 63 -1.93 -5.67 -6.53
C CYS A 63 -1.23 -6.24 -7.76
N GLU A 64 -1.91 -6.31 -8.91
CA GLU A 64 -1.30 -6.78 -10.16
C GLU A 64 -0.20 -5.82 -10.62
N VAL A 65 -0.43 -4.51 -10.50
CA VAL A 65 0.58 -3.50 -10.83
C VAL A 65 1.77 -3.55 -9.87
N ILE A 66 1.54 -3.66 -8.56
CA ILE A 66 2.61 -3.80 -7.55
C ILE A 66 3.43 -5.07 -7.79
N GLU A 67 2.76 -6.19 -8.09
CA GLU A 67 3.43 -7.45 -8.41
C GLU A 67 4.28 -7.32 -9.68
N LEU A 68 3.74 -6.76 -10.76
CA LEU A 68 4.48 -6.53 -12.00
C LEU A 68 5.69 -5.59 -11.78
N ALA A 69 5.50 -4.49 -11.07
CA ALA A 69 6.59 -3.57 -10.71
C ALA A 69 7.68 -4.28 -9.91
N GLY A 70 7.32 -5.19 -9.00
CA GLY A 70 8.27 -6.03 -8.28
C GLY A 70 9.04 -6.98 -9.20
N GLN A 71 8.35 -7.63 -10.14
CA GLN A 71 8.98 -8.54 -11.13
C GLN A 71 9.91 -7.78 -12.10
N CYS A 72 9.56 -6.55 -12.46
CA CYS A 72 10.38 -5.68 -13.30
C CYS A 72 11.51 -4.97 -12.52
N GLY A 73 11.65 -5.20 -11.21
CA GLY A 73 12.66 -4.56 -10.37
C GLY A 73 12.42 -3.07 -10.10
N CYS A 74 11.23 -2.56 -10.39
CA CYS A 74 10.84 -1.17 -10.18
C CYS A 74 10.49 -0.86 -8.72
N CYS A 75 10.10 -1.88 -7.94
CA CYS A 75 9.90 -1.75 -6.50
C CYS A 75 10.33 -3.01 -5.74
N GLN A 76 10.58 -2.87 -4.44
CA GLN A 76 10.87 -4.00 -3.55
C GLN A 76 9.59 -4.45 -2.85
N LEU A 77 9.33 -5.76 -2.86
CA LEU A 77 8.20 -6.37 -2.17
C LEU A 77 8.62 -6.93 -0.78
N PRO A 78 7.76 -6.86 0.25
CA PRO A 78 6.48 -6.13 0.26
C PRO A 78 6.70 -4.61 0.14
N LEU A 79 5.79 -3.94 -0.58
CA LEU A 79 5.77 -2.48 -0.64
C LEU A 79 5.46 -1.92 0.75
N ARG A 80 6.39 -1.14 1.32
CA ARG A 80 6.27 -0.60 2.69
C ARG A 80 5.67 0.80 2.67
N LEU A 81 4.49 0.96 3.28
CA LEU A 81 3.82 2.24 3.49
C LEU A 81 4.12 2.80 4.88
N THR A 82 4.29 4.11 5.01
CA THR A 82 4.62 4.82 6.25
C THR A 82 3.58 5.91 6.57
N ALA A 83 3.70 6.53 7.75
CA ALA A 83 2.88 7.69 8.10
C ALA A 83 3.09 8.86 7.14
N ASP A 84 4.31 9.04 6.61
CA ASP A 84 4.59 10.10 5.64
C ASP A 84 3.80 9.92 4.35
N ASP A 85 3.62 8.68 3.88
CA ASP A 85 2.81 8.39 2.68
C ASP A 85 1.34 8.78 2.89
N LEU A 86 0.86 8.67 4.12
CA LEU A 86 -0.46 9.18 4.51
C LEU A 86 -0.43 10.72 4.48
N HIS A 87 0.55 11.34 5.13
CA HIS A 87 0.62 12.79 5.31
C HIS A 87 0.90 13.61 4.04
N GLN A 88 1.49 13.01 3.00
CA GLN A 88 1.64 13.66 1.69
C GLN A 88 0.28 14.12 1.10
N ARG A 89 -0.86 13.67 1.65
CA ARG A 89 -2.19 14.21 1.37
C ARG A 89 -2.75 15.03 2.54
N THR A 90 -2.87 16.35 2.33
CA THR A 90 -3.45 17.30 3.31
C THR A 90 -4.99 17.24 3.39
N ASN A 91 -5.68 16.52 2.49
CA ASN A 91 -7.15 16.47 2.44
C ASN A 91 -7.69 15.12 2.95
N LYS A 92 -8.60 15.19 3.94
CA LYS A 92 -9.31 14.05 4.55
C LYS A 92 -10.06 13.16 3.53
N MET A 93 -10.50 13.72 2.40
CA MET A 93 -11.14 13.00 1.29
C MET A 93 -10.14 12.27 0.37
N ALA A 94 -8.86 12.64 0.39
CA ALA A 94 -7.84 11.98 -0.43
C ALA A 94 -7.46 10.60 0.11
N TYR A 95 -7.63 10.35 1.42
CA TYR A 95 -7.53 9.00 2.01
C TYR A 95 -8.67 8.08 1.56
N LEU A 96 -9.82 8.67 1.20
CA LEU A 96 -10.96 7.96 0.62
C LEU A 96 -10.84 7.80 -0.90
N ALA A 97 -9.87 8.49 -1.54
CA ALA A 97 -9.67 8.52 -2.99
C ALA A 97 -8.72 7.43 -3.51
N GLU A 98 -8.80 6.25 -2.89
CA GLU A 98 -8.36 4.95 -3.45
C GLU A 98 -6.91 4.50 -3.14
N PRO A 99 -6.73 3.22 -2.77
CA PRO A 99 -5.46 2.49 -2.80
C PRO A 99 -4.56 2.75 -3.99
N ARG A 100 -5.17 3.06 -5.15
CA ARG A 100 -4.48 3.41 -6.39
C ARG A 100 -3.52 4.58 -6.20
N VAL A 101 -3.96 5.60 -5.47
CA VAL A 101 -3.18 6.81 -5.22
C VAL A 101 -1.96 6.52 -4.36
N LEU A 102 -2.09 5.70 -3.31
CA LEU A 102 -0.97 5.36 -2.43
C LEU A 102 0.05 4.46 -3.11
N ALA A 103 -0.43 3.48 -3.88
CA ALA A 103 0.46 2.65 -4.70
C ALA A 103 1.18 3.48 -5.76
N HIS A 104 0.45 4.37 -6.45
CA HIS A 104 1.04 5.27 -7.45
C HIS A 104 2.09 6.19 -6.82
N LEU A 105 1.80 6.80 -5.67
CA LEU A 105 2.73 7.67 -4.96
C LEU A 105 4.05 6.94 -4.67
N LYS A 106 4.00 5.75 -4.09
CA LYS A 106 5.22 4.98 -3.81
C LYS A 106 5.96 4.52 -5.07
N MET A 107 5.23 4.23 -6.14
CA MET A 107 5.84 3.82 -7.40
C MET A 107 6.43 5.00 -8.19
N VAL A 108 5.87 6.21 -8.08
CA VAL A 108 6.30 7.39 -8.88
C VAL A 108 7.32 8.26 -8.14
N ASP A 109 7.20 8.42 -6.81
CA ASP A 109 8.10 9.26 -6.00
C ASP A 109 9.53 8.65 -5.93
N ARG A 110 9.62 7.32 -6.05
CA ARG A 110 10.84 6.65 -6.49
C ARG A 110 10.79 6.53 -8.01
N HIS A 111 11.35 7.51 -8.72
CA HIS A 111 11.54 7.50 -10.18
C HIS A 111 11.74 6.06 -10.69
N ILE A 112 10.75 5.56 -11.42
CA ILE A 112 10.86 4.29 -12.13
C ILE A 112 11.90 4.49 -13.22
N HIS A 113 13.16 4.24 -12.90
CA HIS A 113 14.19 4.04 -13.91
C HIS A 113 14.05 2.63 -14.46
N MET A 114 13.06 2.44 -15.35
CA MET A 114 13.21 1.43 -16.39
C MET A 114 14.48 1.83 -17.14
N GLY A 115 15.49 0.96 -17.18
CA GLY A 115 16.87 1.25 -17.62
C GLY A 115 17.06 1.72 -19.07
N ASN A 116 16.02 2.27 -19.70
CA ASN A 116 15.95 2.82 -21.04
C ASN A 116 15.52 4.31 -21.08
N GLY A 117 15.34 4.98 -19.94
CA GLY A 117 15.10 6.44 -19.88
C GLY A 117 13.66 6.87 -20.18
N VAL A 118 12.71 5.94 -20.20
CA VAL A 118 11.28 6.25 -20.39
C VAL A 118 10.60 6.37 -19.04
N THR A 119 10.03 7.54 -18.74
CA THR A 119 9.17 7.75 -17.57
C THR A 119 7.75 7.33 -17.93
N PHE A 120 7.22 6.31 -17.26
CA PHE A 120 5.84 5.88 -17.45
C PHE A 120 4.96 6.57 -16.41
N GLN A 121 4.04 7.44 -16.84
CA GLN A 121 2.92 7.86 -15.99
C GLN A 121 1.91 6.71 -16.02
N LEU A 122 1.77 6.02 -14.89
CA LEU A 122 1.00 4.78 -14.84
C LEU A 122 -0.51 4.98 -14.97
N PHE A 123 -1.02 6.21 -14.82
CA PHE A 123 -2.44 6.55 -15.03
C PHE A 123 -2.56 8.04 -15.40
N GLU A 124 -3.42 8.35 -16.39
CA GLU A 124 -3.86 9.72 -16.74
C GLU A 124 -4.99 10.21 -15.81
#